data_AF-A0A822FNW1-F1
#
_entry.id   AF-A0A822FNW1-F1
#
_cell.length_a   1.000
_cell.length_b   1.000
_cell.length_c   1.000
_cell.angle_alpha   90.00
_cell.angle_beta   90.00
_cell.angle_gamma   90.00
#
_symmetry.space_group_name_H-M   'P 1'
#
loop_
_entity.id
_entity.type
_entity.pdbx_description
1 polymer ?
#
loop_
_entity_poly.entity_id
_entity_poly.type
_entity_poly.pdbx_seq_one_letter_code
_entity_poly.pdbx_strand_id
1 'polypeptide(L)'
;NTLIVTIVTPFTQKRQPFFIRLDNEQMKLAISRVCQVSPQGSTELQPIGNIITAKSDSNYQVVLKFEAPPTLRFYGVFIKYTVVPK
;
A
#
# COMPACT_ATOMS: atom_id res chain seq x y z
N ASN A 1 -7.97 -3.79 18.91
CA ASN A 1 -8.21 -4.52 17.65
C ASN A 1 -7.92 -3.59 16.50
N THR A 2 -6.85 -3.82 15.76
CA THR A 2 -6.51 -3.02 14.58
C THR A 2 -6.88 -3.81 13.35
N LEU A 3 -7.55 -3.18 12.39
CA LEU A 3 -7.81 -3.83 11.14
C LEU A 3 -6.58 -3.69 10.23
N ILE A 4 -6.12 -4.81 9.67
CA ILE A 4 -4.93 -4.85 8.81
C ILE A 4 -5.31 -5.37 7.44
N VAL A 5 -4.99 -4.59 6.40
CA VAL A 5 -5.06 -5.02 5.00
C VAL A 5 -3.65 -5.15 4.46
N THR A 6 -3.33 -6.29 3.88
CA THR A 6 -2.03 -6.51 3.22
C THR A 6 -2.25 -6.64 1.71
N ILE A 7 -1.56 -5.80 0.95
CA ILE A 7 -1.50 -5.88 -0.51
C ILE A 7 -0.14 -6.46 -0.88
N VAL A 8 -0.16 -7.56 -1.64
CA VAL A 8 1.05 -8.22 -2.16
C VAL A 8 0.97 -8.18 -3.68
N THR A 9 1.92 -7.51 -4.30
CA THR A 9 2.02 -7.46 -5.78
C THR A 9 2.72 -8.70 -6.33
N PRO A 10 2.49 -9.10 -7.59
CA PRO A 10 3.33 -10.10 -8.24
C PRO A 10 4.78 -9.64 -8.36
N PHE A 11 5.70 -10.59 -8.51
CA PHE A 11 7.10 -10.31 -8.81
C PHE A 11 7.25 -9.60 -10.16
N THR A 12 8.09 -8.57 -10.21
CA THR A 12 8.40 -7.82 -11.44
C THR A 12 9.76 -8.23 -12.00
N GLN A 13 9.97 -8.04 -13.30
CA GLN A 13 11.25 -8.37 -13.95
C GLN A 13 12.37 -7.34 -13.67
N LYS A 14 11.99 -6.13 -13.25
CA LYS A 14 12.90 -5.03 -12.92
C LYS A 14 12.35 -4.24 -11.75
N ARG A 15 13.23 -3.52 -11.04
CA ARG A 15 12.77 -2.61 -9.98
C ARG A 15 11.98 -1.47 -10.59
N GLN A 16 10.76 -1.26 -10.11
CA GLN A 16 9.89 -0.21 -10.62
C GLN A 16 9.10 0.47 -9.49
N PRO A 17 8.72 1.74 -9.67
CA PRO A 17 7.84 2.42 -8.74
C PRO A 17 6.42 1.88 -8.84
N PHE A 18 5.72 1.88 -7.70
CA PHE A 18 4.31 1.56 -7.59
C PHE A 18 3.59 2.74 -6.96
N PHE A 19 2.42 3.03 -7.48
CA PHE A 19 1.56 4.10 -7.00
C PHE A 19 0.22 3.48 -6.61
N ILE A 20 -0.17 3.67 -5.35
CA ILE A 20 -1.50 3.35 -4.88
C ILE A 20 -2.25 4.65 -4.68
N ARG A 21 -3.36 4.81 -5.39
CA ARG A 21 -4.25 5.94 -5.19
C ARG A 21 -5.41 5.51 -4.31
N LEU A 22 -5.61 6.23 -3.21
CA LEU A 22 -6.81 6.17 -2.40
C LEU A 22 -7.90 6.97 -3.12
N ASP A 23 -9.08 6.38 -3.31
CA ASP A 23 -10.09 6.99 -4.19
C ASP A 23 -10.75 8.24 -3.60
N ASN A 24 -10.74 8.43 -2.28
CA ASN A 24 -11.27 9.63 -1.63
C ASN A 24 -10.56 9.98 -0.30
N GLU A 25 -10.77 11.21 0.17
CA GLU A 25 -10.20 11.72 1.44
C GLU A 25 -10.71 10.95 2.67
N GLN A 26 -11.91 10.37 2.62
CA GLN A 26 -12.44 9.58 3.75
C GLN A 26 -11.64 8.30 3.97
N MET A 27 -11.19 7.64 2.89
CA MET A 27 -10.29 6.48 2.99
C MET A 27 -8.94 6.84 3.59
N LYS A 28 -8.42 8.04 3.28
CA LYS A 28 -7.19 8.55 3.88
C LYS A 28 -7.34 8.74 5.39
N LEU A 29 -8.44 9.34 5.84
CA LEU A 29 -8.74 9.52 7.27
C LEU A 29 -8.97 8.18 8.00
N ALA A 30 -9.44 7.16 7.27
CA ALA A 30 -9.65 5.82 7.80
C ALA A 30 -8.37 5.01 7.98
N ILE A 31 -7.29 5.34 7.24
CA ILE A 31 -6.02 4.64 7.33
C ILE A 31 -5.14 5.40 8.34
N SER A 32 -4.89 4.78 9.49
CA SER A 32 -4.02 5.36 10.51
C SER A 32 -2.54 5.20 10.17
N ARG A 33 -2.17 4.14 9.42
CA ARG A 33 -0.78 3.84 9.11
C ARG A 33 -0.65 3.06 7.81
N VAL A 34 0.40 3.35 7.04
CA VAL A 34 0.79 2.55 5.88
C VAL A 34 2.25 2.16 6.04
N CYS A 35 2.55 0.87 5.91
CA CYS A 35 3.91 0.35 5.99
C CYS A 35 4.24 -0.44 4.73
N GLN A 36 5.41 -0.20 4.15
CA GLN A 36 6.03 -1.11 3.21
C GLN A 36 6.82 -2.17 3.96
N VAL A 37 6.58 -3.44 3.63
CA VAL A 37 7.31 -4.58 4.20
C VAL A 37 8.34 -5.05 3.19
N SER A 38 9.55 -5.32 3.68
CA SER A 38 10.68 -5.85 2.92
C SER A 38 11.41 -6.89 3.76
N PRO A 39 12.32 -7.69 3.16
CA PRO A 39 13.18 -8.61 3.92
C PRO A 39 14.01 -7.91 5.01
N GLN A 40 14.31 -6.63 4.83
CA GLN A 40 15.12 -5.83 5.75
C GLN A 40 14.30 -5.19 6.88
N GLY A 41 12.96 -5.30 6.83
CA GLY A 41 12.06 -4.74 7.84
C GLY A 41 10.87 -4.00 7.24
N SER A 42 10.16 -3.27 8.10
CA SER A 42 9.01 -2.45 7.73
C SER A 42 9.37 -0.98 7.77
N THR A 43 9.02 -0.25 6.72
CA THR A 43 9.20 1.21 6.62
C THR A 43 7.84 1.86 6.51
N GLU A 44 7.56 2.85 7.35
CA GLU A 44 6.31 3.60 7.27
C GLU A 44 6.34 4.55 6.07
N LEU A 45 5.25 4.55 5.31
CA LEU A 45 5.06 5.41 4.14
C LEU A 45 4.08 6.54 4.48
N GLN A 46 4.45 7.76 4.10
CA GLN A 46 3.59 8.92 4.20
C GLN A 46 2.91 9.17 2.85
N PRO A 47 1.56 9.18 2.79
CA PRO A 47 0.84 9.55 1.57
C PRO A 47 1.11 11.01 1.17
N ILE A 48 1.28 11.27 -0.13
CA ILE A 48 1.29 12.62 -0.70
C ILE A 48 -0.08 12.86 -1.34
N GLY A 49 -0.92 13.66 -0.70
CA GLY A 49 -2.34 13.77 -1.07
C GLY A 49 -3.05 12.45 -0.83
N ASN A 50 -3.60 11.86 -1.91
CA ASN A 50 -4.24 10.53 -1.91
C ASN A 50 -3.37 9.45 -2.57
N ILE A 51 -2.08 9.72 -2.77
CA ILE A 51 -1.16 8.81 -3.45
C ILE A 51 -0.13 8.30 -2.45
N ILE A 52 0.04 6.98 -2.42
CA ILE A 52 1.11 6.28 -1.72
C ILE A 52 2.08 5.78 -2.78
N THR A 53 3.34 6.17 -2.64
CA THR A 53 4.41 5.74 -3.53
C THR A 53 5.28 4.71 -2.82
N ALA A 54 5.50 3.58 -3.49
CA ALA A 54 6.36 2.50 -3.02
C ALA A 54 7.32 2.09 -4.13
N LYS A 55 8.43 1.45 -3.77
CA LYS A 55 9.37 0.88 -4.74
C LYS A 55 9.53 -0.60 -4.45
N SER A 56 9.57 -1.43 -5.49
CA SER A 56 9.83 -2.86 -5.31
C SER A 56 11.11 -3.12 -4.51
N ASP A 57 11.05 -4.09 -3.61
CA ASP A 57 12.15 -4.53 -2.77
C ASP A 57 13.24 -5.30 -3.56
N SER A 58 14.16 -5.95 -2.84
CA SER A 58 15.21 -6.78 -3.43
C SER A 58 14.68 -8.00 -4.20
N ASN A 59 13.46 -8.45 -3.89
CA ASN A 59 12.79 -9.54 -4.56
C ASN A 59 11.96 -9.06 -5.75
N TYR A 60 12.02 -7.77 -6.10
CA TYR A 60 11.18 -7.17 -7.15
C TYR A 60 9.68 -7.25 -6.83
N GLN A 61 9.33 -7.12 -5.55
CA GLN A 61 7.95 -7.14 -5.08
C GLN A 61 7.66 -5.91 -4.22
N VAL A 62 6.40 -5.48 -4.20
CA VAL A 62 5.88 -4.54 -3.21
C VAL A 62 4.87 -5.24 -2.32
N VAL A 63 5.12 -5.18 -1.00
CA VAL A 63 4.20 -5.60 0.04
C VAL A 63 3.83 -4.37 0.88
N LEU A 64 2.55 -4.05 0.96
CA LEU A 64 2.04 -2.91 1.70
C LEU A 64 1.03 -3.35 2.75
N LYS A 65 1.19 -2.84 3.97
CA LYS A 65 0.28 -3.04 5.09
C LYS A 65 -0.43 -1.72 5.40
N PHE A 66 -1.74 -1.76 5.39
CA PHE A 66 -2.61 -0.67 5.79
C PHE A 66 -3.22 -1.02 7.13
N GLU A 67 -3.06 -0.13 8.10
CA GLU A 67 -3.66 -0.26 9.41
C GLU A 67 -4.76 0.78 9.56
N ALA A 68 -5.90 0.36 10.10
CA ALA A 68 -7.04 1.20 10.39
C ALA A 68 -7.47 1.06 11.86
N PRO A 69 -8.03 2.12 12.46
CA PRO A 69 -8.44 2.11 13.85
C PRO A 69 -9.59 1.12 14.10
N PRO A 70 -9.72 0.59 15.34
CA PRO A 70 -10.77 -0.37 15.73
C PRO A 70 -12.20 0.10 15.48
N THR A 71 -12.41 1.41 15.39
CA THR A 71 -13.72 2.05 15.23
C THR A 71 -14.26 1.93 13.81
N LEU A 72 -13.42 1.51 12.84
CA LEU A 72 -13.81 1.36 11.45
C LEU A 72 -14.67 0.10 11.27
N ARG A 73 -15.96 0.26 10.98
CA ARG A 73 -16.91 -0.85 10.83
C ARG A 73 -16.98 -1.44 9.42
N PHE A 74 -16.70 -0.62 8.41
CA PHE A 74 -16.71 -1.03 7.00
C PHE A 74 -15.57 -0.34 6.27
N TYR A 75 -14.89 -1.09 5.42
CA TYR A 75 -13.92 -0.56 4.47
C TYR A 75 -13.96 -1.41 3.21
N GLY A 76 -13.83 -0.73 2.07
CA GLY A 76 -13.60 -1.36 0.79
C GLY A 76 -12.32 -0.78 0.22
N VAL A 77 -11.35 -1.64 -0.10
CA VAL A 77 -10.16 -1.20 -0.82
C VAL A 77 -10.37 -1.54 -2.29
N PHE A 78 -10.53 -0.51 -3.11
CA PHE A 78 -10.55 -0.69 -4.55
C PHE A 78 -9.17 -0.39 -5.12
N ILE A 79 -8.47 -1.43 -5.57
CA ILE A 79 -7.10 -1.32 -6.06
C ILE A 79 -7.14 -1.34 -7.59
N LYS A 80 -6.87 -0.19 -8.20
CA LYS A 80 -6.52 -0.11 -9.62
C LYS A 80 -5.01 -0.15 -9.74
N TYR A 81 -4.49 -1.14 -10.46
CA TYR A 81 -3.08 -1.19 -10.82
C TYR A 81 -2.94 -1.27 -12.34
N THR A 82 -1.85 -0.70 -12.85
CA THR A 82 -1.42 -0.88 -14.23
C THR A 82 -0.06 -1.55 -14.16
N VAL A 83 0.03 -2.80 -14.62
CA VAL A 83 1.34 -3.39 -14.91
C VAL A 83 1.79 -2.73 -16.20
N VAL A 84 2.95 -2.10 -16.20
CA VAL A 84 3.57 -1.60 -17.43
C VAL A 84 4.36 -2.79 -18.02
N PRO A 85 3.83 -3.50 -19.03
CA PRO A 85 4.63 -4.48 -19.76
C PRO A 85 5.77 -3.78 -20.51
N LYS A 86 6.78 -4.56 -20.90
CA LYS A 86 7.96 -4.08 -21.62
C LYS A 86 7.63 -3.17 -22.79
#